data_AF-A0A970B5D0-F1
#
_entry.id   AF-A0A970B5D0-F1
#
_cell.length_a   1.000
_cell.length_b   1.000
_cell.length_c   1.000
_cell.angle_alpha   90.00
_cell.angle_beta   90.00
_cell.angle_gamma   90.00
#
_symmetry.space_group_name_H-M   'P 1'
#
loop_
_entity.id
_entity.type
_entity.pdbx_description
1 polymer ?
#
loop_
_entity_poly.entity_id
_entity_poly.type
_entity_poly.pdbx_seq_one_letter_code
_entity_poly.pdbx_strand_id
1 'polypeptide(L)'
;MSLALTSGHTLVITHEKAGSTVPTHFRREAIAKGCIPVGISVDDEKKSKKATAAEKRAEQIRVAIEKLLDSDDEAAFDEDAKPNVKKLSEAVGFEVTTVERDEVWATLEAGLKK
;
A
#
# COMPACT_ATOMS: atom_id res chain seq x y z
N MET A 1 3.94 33.36 -3.58
CA MET A 1 4.63 32.67 -2.46
C MET A 1 5.57 31.61 -3.04
N SER A 2 6.78 31.40 -2.51
CA SER A 2 7.71 30.37 -3.00
C SER A 2 8.01 29.32 -1.93
N LEU A 3 7.95 28.04 -2.31
CA LEU A 3 8.31 26.89 -1.49
C LEU A 3 9.63 26.32 -2.01
N ALA A 4 10.58 26.06 -1.10
CA ALA A 4 11.85 25.43 -1.44
C ALA A 4 12.07 24.24 -0.48
N LEU A 5 12.18 23.04 -1.02
CA LEU A 5 12.56 21.87 -0.24
C LEU A 5 14.08 21.74 -0.17
N THR A 6 14.56 21.15 0.93
CA THR A 6 15.98 20.76 1.11
C THR A 6 16.46 19.76 0.06
N SER A 7 15.54 19.11 -0.66
CA SER A 7 15.81 18.26 -1.82
C SER A 7 16.12 19.05 -3.11
N GLY A 8 16.30 20.37 -3.06
CA GLY A 8 16.63 21.22 -4.20
C GLY A 8 15.46 21.55 -5.13
N HIS A 9 14.23 21.14 -4.79
CA HIS A 9 13.04 21.41 -5.59
C HIS A 9 12.40 22.72 -5.12
N THR A 10 11.99 23.56 -6.07
CA THR A 10 11.31 24.82 -5.79
C THR A 10 9.97 24.88 -6.52
N LEU A 11 8.96 25.46 -5.87
CA LEU A 11 7.64 25.71 -6.42
C LEU A 11 7.21 27.13 -6.11
N VAL A 12 6.71 27.86 -7.11
CA VAL A 12 6.10 29.17 -6.91
C VAL A 12 4.58 29.01 -6.95
N ILE A 13 3.93 29.31 -5.83
CA ILE A 13 2.48 29.41 -5.73
C ILE A 13 2.09 30.84 -6.13
N THR A 14 1.32 30.95 -7.22
CA THR A 14 0.74 32.20 -7.69
C THR A 14 -0.59 32.45 -6.99
N HIS A 15 -0.90 33.72 -6.70
CA HIS A 15 -2.17 34.12 -6.10
C HIS A 15 -3.28 34.33 -7.15
N GLU A 16 -3.18 33.64 -8.29
CA GLU A 16 -4.25 33.70 -9.30
C GLU A 16 -5.54 33.09 -8.75
N LYS A 17 -6.69 33.60 -9.21
CA LYS A 17 -8.02 33.26 -8.68
C LYS A 17 -8.34 31.76 -8.71
N ALA A 18 -7.63 30.98 -9.53
CA ALA A 18 -7.81 29.53 -9.64
C ALA A 18 -7.01 28.72 -8.60
N GLY A 19 -6.13 29.35 -7.82
CA GLY A 19 -5.12 28.66 -7.03
C GLY A 19 -4.03 28.02 -7.90
N SER A 20 -3.00 27.46 -7.27
CA SER A 20 -1.94 26.71 -7.97
C SER A 20 -2.01 25.23 -7.64
N THR A 21 -1.85 24.37 -8.64
CA THR A 21 -1.73 22.93 -8.42
C THR A 21 -0.40 22.63 -7.72
N VAL A 22 -0.49 22.10 -6.49
CA VAL A 22 0.68 21.75 -5.68
C VAL A 22 0.95 20.24 -5.78
N PRO A 23 2.13 19.82 -6.28
CA PRO A 23 2.54 18.41 -6.27
C PRO A 23 2.62 17.86 -4.84
N THR A 24 2.38 16.56 -4.67
CA THR A 24 2.29 15.88 -3.36
C THR A 24 3.48 16.20 -2.44
N HIS A 25 4.70 16.20 -2.97
CA HIS A 25 5.91 16.48 -2.19
C HIS A 25 5.98 17.90 -1.61
N PHE A 26 5.24 18.86 -2.17
CA PHE A 26 5.18 20.25 -1.70
C PHE A 26 3.98 20.53 -0.79
N ARG A 27 3.00 19.64 -0.70
CA ARG A 27 1.74 19.90 0.03
C ARG A 27 1.97 20.14 1.52
N ARG A 28 2.82 19.34 2.16
CA ARG A 28 3.15 19.48 3.58
C ARG A 28 3.77 20.85 3.89
N GLU A 29 4.71 21.30 3.05
CA GLU A 29 5.34 22.62 3.19
C GLU A 29 4.34 23.75 2.85
N ALA A 30 3.50 23.57 1.82
CA ALA A 30 2.46 24.54 1.47
C ALA A 30 1.48 24.78 2.63
N ILE A 31 1.02 23.70 3.27
CA ILE A 31 0.13 23.76 4.43
C ILE A 31 0.84 24.42 5.62
N ALA A 32 2.10 24.04 5.90
CA ALA A 32 2.89 24.67 6.97
C ALA A 32 3.08 26.19 6.77
N LYS A 33 3.10 26.64 5.51
CA LYS A 33 3.16 28.06 5.13
C LYS A 33 1.78 28.74 5.06
N GLY A 34 0.70 28.07 5.44
CA GLY A 34 -0.66 28.63 5.53
C GLY A 34 -1.49 28.53 4.25
N CYS A 35 -1.11 27.69 3.28
CA CYS A 35 -1.94 27.45 2.10
C CYS A 35 -3.11 26.51 2.43
N ILE A 36 -4.30 26.85 1.96
CA ILE A 36 -5.53 26.06 2.18
C ILE A 36 -5.74 25.15 0.95
N PRO A 37 -5.71 23.82 1.10
CA PRO A 37 -5.98 22.91 -0.01
C PRO A 37 -7.45 22.97 -0.41
N VAL A 38 -7.71 23.06 -1.72
CA VAL A 38 -9.07 23.01 -2.29
C VAL A 38 -9.26 21.66 -2.97
N GLY A 39 -10.31 20.92 -2.59
CA GLY A 39 -10.68 19.65 -3.22
C GLY A 39 -9.89 18.41 -2.82
N ILE A 40 -8.88 18.53 -1.95
CA ILE A 40 -8.13 17.38 -1.41
C ILE A 40 -8.10 17.53 0.11
N SER A 41 -8.79 16.62 0.81
CA SER A 41 -8.73 16.56 2.27
C SER A 41 -7.35 16.05 2.69
N VAL A 42 -6.74 16.68 3.69
CA VAL A 42 -5.38 16.37 4.20
C VAL A 42 -5.25 14.90 4.66
N ASP A 43 -6.38 14.23 4.90
CA ASP A 43 -6.40 12.82 5.29
C ASP A 43 -6.26 11.83 4.11
N ASP A 44 -6.42 12.28 2.85
CA ASP A 44 -6.27 11.39 1.67
C ASP A 44 -4.79 11.04 1.40
N GLU A 45 -3.84 11.80 1.96
CA GLU A 45 -2.41 11.50 1.86
C GLU A 45 -1.98 10.32 2.75
N LYS A 46 -2.86 9.80 3.62
CA LYS A 46 -2.64 8.52 4.32
C LYS A 46 -2.88 7.29 3.45
N LYS A 47 -3.46 7.42 2.25
CA LYS A 47 -3.65 6.28 1.32
C LYS A 47 -2.48 6.03 0.37
N SER A 48 -1.47 6.89 0.37
CA SER A 48 -0.16 6.58 -0.21
C SER A 48 0.85 6.26 0.90
N LYS A 49 0.48 5.33 1.81
CA LYS A 49 1.53 4.55 2.47
C LYS A 49 2.28 3.87 1.33
N LYS A 50 3.50 4.32 1.06
CA LYS A 50 4.48 3.46 0.39
C LYS A 50 4.53 2.21 1.24
N ALA A 51 3.82 1.17 0.80
CA ALA A 51 3.90 -0.14 1.41
C ALA A 51 5.38 -0.43 1.60
N THR A 52 5.79 -0.57 2.86
CA THR A 52 7.14 -0.99 3.21
C THR A 52 7.45 -2.27 2.42
N ALA A 53 8.73 -2.58 2.20
CA ALA A 53 9.08 -3.81 1.49
C ALA A 53 8.42 -5.06 2.12
N ALA A 54 8.19 -5.02 3.43
CA ALA A 54 7.43 -6.02 4.18
C ALA A 54 5.94 -6.05 3.80
N GLU A 55 5.26 -4.90 3.73
CA GLU A 55 3.85 -4.82 3.29
C GLU A 55 3.67 -5.27 1.84
N LYS A 56 4.63 -4.99 0.95
CA LYS A 56 4.59 -5.50 -0.43
C LYS A 56 4.73 -7.02 -0.48
N ARG A 57 5.61 -7.60 0.35
CA ARG A 57 5.72 -9.05 0.46
C ARG A 57 4.42 -9.68 0.98
N ALA A 58 3.82 -9.09 2.01
CA ALA A 58 2.53 -9.54 2.54
C ALA A 58 1.41 -9.45 1.48
N GLU A 59 1.38 -8.38 0.68
CA GLU A 59 0.41 -8.20 -0.40
C GLU A 59 0.63 -9.23 -1.53
N GLN A 60 1.89 -9.52 -1.91
CA GLN A 60 2.20 -10.57 -2.89
C GLN A 60 1.77 -11.96 -2.41
N ILE A 61 1.99 -12.25 -1.13
CA ILE A 61 1.53 -13.50 -0.50
C ILE A 61 -0.01 -13.55 -0.51
N ARG A 62 -0.68 -12.46 -0.15
CA ARG A 62 -2.14 -12.34 -0.18
C ARG A 62 -2.71 -12.61 -1.58
N VAL A 63 -2.15 -11.97 -2.59
CA VAL A 63 -2.57 -12.14 -4.00
C VAL A 63 -2.32 -13.57 -4.47
N ALA A 64 -1.22 -14.21 -4.06
CA ALA A 64 -0.97 -15.60 -4.39
C ALA A 64 -1.97 -16.54 -3.71
N ILE A 65 -2.32 -16.30 -2.44
CA ILE A 65 -3.36 -17.05 -1.74
C ILE A 65 -4.73 -16.86 -2.43
N GLU A 66 -5.11 -15.63 -2.78
CA GLU A 66 -6.35 -15.35 -3.50
C GLU A 66 -6.37 -16.05 -4.88
N LYS A 67 -5.25 -16.07 -5.61
CA LYS A 67 -5.12 -16.82 -6.86
C LYS A 67 -5.19 -18.33 -6.66
N LEU A 68 -4.63 -18.85 -5.58
CA LEU A 68 -4.73 -20.27 -5.23
C LEU A 68 -6.14 -20.65 -4.81
N LEU A 69 -6.91 -19.74 -4.20
CA LEU A 69 -8.33 -19.95 -3.89
C LEU A 69 -9.23 -19.89 -5.14
N ASP A 70 -8.88 -19.04 -6.11
CA ASP A 70 -9.58 -18.91 -7.39
C ASP A 70 -9.21 -20.03 -8.36
N SER A 71 -8.00 -20.56 -8.24
CA SER A 71 -7.56 -21.76 -8.95
C SER A 71 -8.10 -22.99 -8.24
N ASP A 72 -8.75 -23.89 -8.97
CA ASP A 72 -9.25 -25.19 -8.46
C ASP A 72 -8.09 -26.18 -8.23
N ASP A 73 -7.02 -25.74 -7.55
CA ASP A 73 -5.82 -26.53 -7.27
C ASP A 73 -5.92 -27.07 -5.83
N GLU A 74 -6.66 -28.17 -5.67
CA GLU A 74 -6.84 -28.83 -4.36
C GLU A 74 -5.51 -29.22 -3.70
N ALA A 75 -4.43 -29.38 -4.48
CA ALA A 75 -3.09 -29.69 -4.01
C ALA A 75 -2.36 -28.47 -3.40
N ALA A 76 -2.94 -27.28 -3.46
CA ALA A 76 -2.40 -26.06 -2.86
C ALA A 76 -2.82 -25.86 -1.39
N PHE A 77 -3.81 -26.61 -0.92
CA PHE A 77 -4.35 -26.54 0.44
C PHE A 77 -4.04 -27.82 1.21
N ASP A 78 -3.71 -27.66 2.49
CA ASP A 78 -3.49 -28.77 3.43
C ASP A 78 -4.84 -29.24 4.04
N GLU A 79 -4.85 -30.34 4.80
CA GLU A 79 -6.08 -30.90 5.42
C GLU A 79 -6.82 -29.89 6.33
N ASP A 80 -6.11 -28.89 6.83
CA ASP A 80 -6.65 -27.79 7.65
C ASP A 80 -7.22 -26.62 6.80
N ALA A 81 -7.38 -26.83 5.49
CA ALA A 81 -7.73 -25.81 4.48
C ALA A 81 -6.77 -24.60 4.44
N LYS A 82 -5.54 -24.77 4.92
CA LYS A 82 -4.50 -23.73 4.92
C LYS A 82 -3.64 -23.83 3.66
N PRO A 83 -3.24 -22.71 3.05
CA PRO A 83 -2.33 -22.73 1.91
C PRO A 83 -0.98 -23.35 2.30
N ASN A 84 -0.51 -24.29 1.48
CA ASN A 84 0.75 -25.00 1.68
C ASN A 84 1.93 -24.07 1.38
N VAL A 85 2.85 -23.92 2.35
CA VAL A 85 4.02 -23.03 2.25
C VAL A 85 4.92 -23.33 1.04
N LYS A 86 4.98 -24.59 0.59
CA LYS A 86 5.78 -24.98 -0.58
C LYS A 86 5.17 -24.42 -1.86
N LYS A 87 3.89 -24.69 -2.09
CA LYS A 87 3.13 -24.21 -3.25
C LYS A 87 3.02 -22.70 -3.28
N LEU A 88 2.86 -22.08 -2.11
CA LEU A 88 2.85 -20.63 -1.96
C LEU A 88 4.21 -20.02 -2.29
N SER A 89 5.31 -20.63 -1.84
CA SER A 89 6.67 -20.18 -2.20
C SER A 89 6.96 -20.31 -3.70
N GLU A 90 6.49 -21.39 -4.33
CA GLU A 90 6.56 -21.59 -5.79
C GLU A 90 5.73 -20.54 -6.54
N ALA A 91 4.53 -20.22 -6.06
CA ALA A 91 3.63 -19.24 -6.69
C ALA A 91 4.14 -17.79 -6.59
N VAL A 92 4.77 -17.43 -5.46
CA VAL A 92 5.28 -16.07 -5.23
C VAL A 92 6.73 -15.90 -5.72
N GLY A 93 7.47 -17.00 -5.90
CA GLY A 93 8.85 -16.98 -6.38
C GLY A 93 9.88 -16.56 -5.32
N PHE A 94 9.50 -16.59 -4.04
CA PHE A 94 10.41 -16.43 -2.90
C PHE A 94 10.02 -17.36 -1.75
N GLU A 95 10.97 -17.68 -0.87
CA GLU A 95 10.73 -18.53 0.29
C GLU A 95 9.78 -17.84 1.27
N VAL A 96 8.58 -18.40 1.44
CA VAL A 96 7.58 -17.93 2.39
C VAL A 96 7.68 -18.77 3.65
N THR A 97 7.86 -18.11 4.79
CA THR A 97 7.89 -18.82 6.08
C THR A 97 6.50 -19.17 6.58
N THR A 98 6.42 -20.23 7.39
CA THR A 98 5.21 -20.70 8.07
C THR A 98 4.48 -19.58 8.83
N VAL A 99 5.26 -18.65 9.40
CA VAL A 99 4.78 -17.49 10.18
C VAL A 99 4.14 -16.46 9.26
N GLU A 100 4.83 -16.01 8.21
CA GLU A 100 4.30 -15.02 7.25
C GLU A 100 3.00 -15.50 6.60
N ARG A 101 2.93 -16.79 6.26
CA ARG A 101 1.73 -17.41 5.70
C ARG A 101 0.57 -17.40 6.70
N ASP A 102 0.81 -17.72 7.98
CA ASP A 102 -0.23 -17.72 9.02
C ASP A 102 -0.73 -16.31 9.34
N GLU A 103 0.18 -15.32 9.43
CA GLU A 103 -0.18 -13.91 9.65
C GLU A 103 -1.06 -13.35 8.52
N VAL A 104 -0.69 -13.63 7.27
CA VAL A 104 -1.47 -13.17 6.10
C VAL A 104 -2.81 -13.91 6.02
N TRP A 105 -2.83 -15.21 6.31
CA TRP A 105 -4.05 -16.01 6.33
C TRP A 105 -5.02 -15.55 7.44
N ALA A 106 -4.53 -15.34 8.66
CA ALA A 106 -5.33 -14.81 9.77
C ALA A 106 -5.91 -13.42 9.44
N THR A 107 -5.14 -12.58 8.74
CA THR A 107 -5.61 -11.27 8.26
C THR A 107 -6.72 -11.42 7.20
N LEU A 108 -6.58 -12.38 6.29
CA LEU A 108 -7.59 -12.71 5.29
C LEU A 108 -8.88 -13.24 5.91
N GLU A 109 -8.78 -14.19 6.85
CA GLU A 109 -9.94 -14.73 7.57
C GLU A 109 -10.67 -13.65 8.37
N ALA A 110 -9.93 -12.77 9.05
CA ALA A 110 -10.49 -11.64 9.78
C ALA A 110 -11.18 -10.63 8.85
N GLY A 111 -10.67 -10.47 7.61
CA GLY A 111 -11.27 -9.63 6.58
C GLY A 111 -12.55 -10.22 5.96
N LEU A 112 -12.61 -11.56 5.83
CA LEU A 112 -13.77 -12.27 5.28
C LEU A 112 -14.97 -12.30 6.25
N LYS A 113 -14.72 -12.18 7.56
CA LYS A 113 -15.74 -12.28 8.61
C LYS A 113 -16.51 -10.98 8.90
N LYS A 114 -16.47 -10.00 8.00
CA LYS A 114 -17.17 -8.70 8.11
C LYS A 114 -18.36 -8.58 7.18
#